data_AF-A0A315ZPL5-F1
#
_entry.id   AF-A0A315ZPL5-F1
#
_cell.length_a   1.000
_cell.length_b   1.000
_cell.length_c   1.000
_cell.angle_alpha   90.00
_cell.angle_beta   90.00
_cell.angle_gamma   90.00
#
_symmetry.space_group_name_H-M   'P 1'
#
loop_
_entity.id
_entity.type
_entity.pdbx_description
1 polymer ?
#
loop_
_entity_poly.entity_id
_entity_poly.type
_entity_poly.pdbx_seq_one_letter_code
_entity_poly.pdbx_strand_id
1 'polypeptide(L)'
;MLIDKFKKDNGPVLDEKTAGQMLENIFDACEIEPNSVPLSVLTSYSNYRRERFLLQRLLLAIIMLCFCLVPLLFITPDIQLNPQDSSPKGKPSYELVVNSLIPVSRITATVDGNHVPVYEVGDKTYSVEPVSNGTMTVTVTLKNRQFASESLNVTGADTSSPIVLSDRMEGDLVYLYISDPDSGVDYEGISAIDIDGKEIQPASYDESENYVVFEHPEKSLNIYIPDKVGNTLHLILTVKE
;
A
#
# COMPACT_ATOMS: atom_id res chain seq x y z
N MET A 1 30.26 9.32 26.48
CA MET A 1 31.34 9.39 27.48
C MET A 1 32.66 8.74 27.01
N LEU A 2 32.94 8.67 25.70
CA LEU A 2 34.11 7.91 25.17
C LEU A 2 35.03 8.72 24.23
N ILE A 3 34.79 10.02 24.02
CA ILE A 3 35.54 10.82 23.04
C ILE A 3 36.70 11.62 23.67
N ASP A 4 36.73 11.79 25.00
CA ASP A 4 37.74 12.63 25.67
C ASP A 4 39.12 11.98 25.85
N LYS A 5 39.27 10.67 25.62
CA LYS A 5 40.52 9.95 25.89
C LYS A 5 41.61 10.07 24.81
N PHE A 6 41.38 10.80 23.72
CA PHE A 6 42.35 10.94 22.60
C PHE A 6 42.77 12.39 22.30
N LYS A 7 42.61 13.32 23.24
CA LYS A 7 43.22 14.64 23.10
C LYS A 7 44.72 14.53 23.40
N LYS A 8 45.55 14.67 22.36
CA LYS A 8 46.99 14.86 22.52
C LYS A 8 47.19 16.10 23.42
N ASP A 9 47.94 15.94 24.50
CA ASP A 9 48.26 17.06 25.39
C ASP A 9 49.02 18.11 24.58
N ASN A 10 48.34 19.21 24.28
CA ASN A 10 48.97 20.32 23.58
C ASN A 10 49.77 21.04 24.65
N GLY A 11 51.09 20.83 24.65
CA GLY A 11 52.01 21.55 25.51
C GLY A 11 51.82 23.08 25.43
N PRO A 12 52.45 23.84 26.33
CA PRO A 12 52.25 25.29 26.42
C PRO A 12 52.47 25.97 25.06
N VAL A 13 51.47 26.73 24.62
CA VAL A 13 51.51 27.46 23.35
C VAL A 13 52.48 28.62 23.50
N LEU A 14 53.61 28.56 22.80
CA LEU A 14 54.60 29.64 22.76
C LEU A 14 54.08 30.78 21.86
N ASP A 15 54.30 32.03 22.29
CA ASP A 15 53.95 33.20 21.48
C ASP A 15 54.75 33.21 20.16
N GLU A 16 54.12 33.59 19.05
CA GLU A 16 54.69 33.47 17.70
C GLU A 16 55.97 34.29 17.55
N LYS A 17 56.05 35.44 18.22
CA LYS A 17 57.23 36.31 18.22
C LYS A 17 58.38 35.68 19.00
N THR A 18 58.09 35.12 20.17
CA THR A 18 59.09 34.40 20.99
C THR A 18 59.58 33.14 20.29
N ALA A 19 58.69 32.40 19.61
CA ALA A 19 59.04 31.22 18.83
C ALA A 19 59.94 31.56 17.63
N GLY A 20 59.64 32.64 16.91
CA GLY A 20 60.49 33.14 15.82
C GLY A 20 61.89 33.52 16.29
N GLN A 21 61.99 34.27 17.39
CA GLN A 21 63.28 34.67 17.98
C GLN A 21 64.10 33.47 18.48
N MET A 22 63.45 32.49 19.12
CA MET A 22 64.13 31.27 19.53
C MET A 22 64.67 30.48 18.34
N LEU A 23 63.92 30.42 17.24
CA LEU A 23 64.33 29.72 16.03
C LEU A 23 65.57 30.39 15.39
N GLU A 24 65.56 31.73 15.28
CA GLU A 24 66.72 32.51 14.80
C GLU A 24 67.95 32.28 15.68
N ASN A 25 67.80 32.36 17.01
CA ASN A 25 68.90 32.12 17.95
C ASN A 25 69.48 30.69 17.83
N ILE A 26 68.65 29.70 17.50
CA ILE A 26 69.11 28.32 17.28
C ILE A 26 69.88 28.20 15.96
N PHE A 27 69.42 28.83 14.88
CA PHE A 27 70.16 28.84 13.61
C PHE A 27 71.53 29.52 13.77
N ASP A 28 71.57 30.66 14.45
CA ASP A 28 72.81 31.37 14.78
C ASP A 28 73.75 30.50 15.62
N ALA A 29 73.24 29.82 16.67
CA ALA A 29 74.03 28.93 17.51
C ALA A 29 74.55 27.68 16.77
N CYS A 30 73.89 27.28 15.69
CA CYS A 30 74.32 26.19 14.82
C CYS A 30 75.18 26.65 13.63
N GLU A 31 75.45 27.96 13.48
CA GLU A 31 76.15 28.56 12.32
C GLU A 31 75.48 28.23 10.97
N ILE A 32 74.15 28.11 10.95
CA ILE A 32 73.35 27.79 9.76
C ILE A 32 72.61 29.05 9.30
N GLU A 33 72.49 29.24 7.98
CA GLU A 33 71.72 30.37 7.43
C GLU A 33 70.27 30.37 7.95
N PRO A 34 69.76 31.53 8.40
CA PRO A 34 68.41 31.63 8.95
C PRO A 34 67.37 31.29 7.88
N ASN A 35 66.26 30.73 8.33
CA ASN A 35 65.20 30.28 7.43
C ASN A 35 64.64 31.43 6.58
N SER A 36 64.73 31.32 5.25
CA SER A 36 64.32 32.39 4.33
C SER A 36 62.80 32.65 4.32
N VAL A 37 62.00 31.76 4.92
CA VAL A 37 60.54 31.89 5.00
C VAL A 37 60.13 32.23 6.44
N PRO A 38 59.35 33.30 6.67
CA PRO A 38 58.95 33.67 8.03
C PRO A 38 58.04 32.60 8.67
N LEU A 39 58.14 32.46 9.99
CA LEU A 39 57.42 31.44 10.78
C LEU A 39 55.89 31.52 10.59
N SER A 40 55.35 32.73 10.39
CA SER A 40 53.92 32.96 10.13
C SER A 40 53.44 32.35 8.82
N VAL A 41 54.29 32.38 7.78
CA VAL A 41 54.00 31.74 6.49
C VAL A 41 54.06 30.21 6.62
N LEU A 42 55.01 29.67 7.39
CA LEU A 42 55.06 28.23 7.65
C LEU A 42 53.86 27.73 8.45
N THR A 43 53.46 28.49 9.47
CA THR A 43 52.32 28.16 10.33
C THR A 43 51.01 28.22 9.55
N SER A 44 50.81 29.26 8.75
CA SER A 44 49.63 29.37 7.88
C SER A 44 49.58 28.27 6.81
N TYR A 45 50.71 27.92 6.19
CA TYR A 45 50.78 26.82 5.23
C TYR A 45 50.51 25.44 5.87
N SER A 46 51.04 25.21 7.07
CA SER A 46 50.75 24.03 7.90
C SER A 46 49.25 23.91 8.18
N ASN A 47 48.62 24.99 8.62
CA ASN A 47 47.19 25.03 8.91
C ASN A 47 46.36 24.79 7.65
N TYR A 48 46.68 25.46 6.55
CA TYR A 48 46.03 25.25 5.25
C TYR A 48 46.10 23.78 4.78
N ARG A 49 47.28 23.16 4.86
CA ARG A 49 47.46 21.75 4.48
C ARG A 49 46.68 20.81 5.39
N ARG A 50 46.65 21.09 6.70
CA ARG A 50 45.89 20.31 7.68
C ARG A 50 44.39 20.39 7.44
N GLU A 51 43.85 21.59 7.21
CA GLU A 51 42.43 21.79 6.89
C GLU A 51 42.03 21.06 5.62
N ARG A 52 42.83 21.19 4.55
CA ARG A 52 42.57 20.48 3.29
C ARG A 52 42.58 18.96 3.47
N PHE A 53 43.53 18.42 4.24
CA PHE A 53 43.60 16.99 4.53
C PHE A 53 42.40 16.51 5.35
N LEU A 54 41.94 17.31 6.33
CA LEU A 54 40.74 17.00 7.10
C LEU A 54 39.48 17.00 6.23
N LEU A 55 39.33 17.97 5.33
CA LEU A 55 38.23 18.02 4.36
C LEU A 55 38.26 16.80 3.43
N GLN A 56 39.43 16.45 2.88
CA GLN A 56 39.58 15.25 2.03
C GLN A 56 39.20 13.97 2.79
N ARG A 57 39.65 13.83 4.04
CA ARG A 57 39.32 12.67 4.88
C ARG A 57 37.83 12.62 5.22
N LEU A 58 37.22 13.76 5.54
CA LEU A 58 35.79 13.85 5.81
C LEU A 58 34.97 13.48 4.56
N LEU A 59 35.35 14.01 3.40
CA LEU A 59 34.72 13.70 2.13
C LEU A 59 34.85 12.21 1.78
N LEU A 60 36.03 11.62 1.96
CA LEU A 60 36.24 10.18 1.78
C LEU A 60 35.37 9.35 2.73
N ALA A 61 35.25 9.76 4.00
CA ALA A 61 34.41 9.09 4.98
C ALA A 61 32.92 9.16 4.62
N ILE A 62 32.44 10.31 4.13
CA ILE A 62 31.06 10.46 3.64
C ILE A 62 30.83 9.56 2.43
N ILE A 63 31.76 9.54 1.47
CA ILE A 63 31.65 8.68 0.29
C ILE A 63 31.61 7.20 0.70
N MET A 64 32.50 6.77 1.59
CA MET A 64 32.50 5.40 2.12
C MET A 64 31.20 5.07 2.84
N LEU A 65 30.68 5.98 3.67
CA LEU A 65 29.39 5.79 4.33
C LEU A 65 28.27 5.64 3.30
N CYS A 66 28.23 6.48 2.27
CA CYS A 66 27.25 6.36 1.19
C CYS A 66 27.37 4.99 0.50
N PHE A 67 28.58 4.53 0.17
CA PHE A 67 28.80 3.19 -0.40
C PHE A 67 28.32 2.06 0.51
N CYS A 68 28.55 2.16 1.83
CA CYS A 68 28.04 1.20 2.80
C CYS A 68 26.51 1.18 2.89
N LEU A 69 25.84 2.31 2.58
CA LEU A 69 24.38 2.43 2.61
C LEU A 69 23.70 2.02 1.30
N VAL A 70 24.43 1.91 0.18
CA VAL A 70 23.91 1.45 -1.12
C VAL A 70 23.06 0.18 -1.04
N PRO A 71 23.48 -0.93 -0.37
CA PRO A 71 22.66 -2.14 -0.31
C PRO A 71 21.27 -1.92 0.30
N LEU A 72 21.11 -0.94 1.20
CA LEU A 72 19.82 -0.62 1.82
C LEU A 72 18.80 -0.10 0.80
N LEU A 73 19.26 0.46 -0.33
CA LEU A 73 18.40 0.94 -1.42
C LEU A 73 17.79 -0.21 -2.24
N PHE A 74 18.32 -1.42 -2.14
CA PHE A 74 17.90 -2.59 -2.94
C PHE A 74 17.15 -3.65 -2.14
N ILE A 75 16.78 -3.36 -0.88
CA ILE A 75 15.95 -4.27 -0.08
C ILE A 75 14.53 -4.28 -0.63
N THR A 76 14.09 -5.43 -1.13
CA THR A 76 12.72 -5.68 -1.61
C THR A 76 11.85 -6.23 -0.47
N PRO A 77 10.52 -6.06 -0.54
CA PRO A 77 9.60 -6.77 0.35
C PRO A 77 9.49 -8.24 -0.05
N ASP A 78 9.22 -9.09 0.93
CA ASP A 78 8.71 -10.45 0.73
C ASP A 78 7.19 -10.41 0.97
N ILE A 79 6.41 -11.00 0.07
CA ILE A 79 4.94 -10.92 0.09
C ILE A 79 4.35 -12.32 -0.05
N GLN A 80 3.23 -12.53 0.64
CA GLN A 80 2.47 -13.77 0.57
C GLN A 80 0.99 -13.43 0.45
N LEU A 81 0.34 -13.99 -0.56
CA LEU A 81 -1.07 -13.79 -0.83
C LEU A 81 -1.85 -15.09 -0.66
N ASN A 82 -2.69 -15.15 0.38
CA ASN A 82 -3.42 -16.35 0.76
C ASN A 82 -4.94 -16.13 0.64
N PRO A 83 -5.71 -17.11 0.15
CA PRO A 83 -7.17 -17.04 0.18
C PRO A 83 -7.67 -17.13 1.63
N GLN A 84 -8.72 -16.39 1.96
CA GLN A 84 -9.33 -16.41 3.29
C GLN A 84 -10.46 -17.44 3.35
N ASP A 85 -10.31 -18.46 4.22
CA ASP A 85 -11.21 -19.61 4.31
C ASP A 85 -12.67 -19.25 4.67
N SER A 86 -12.89 -18.12 5.36
CA SER A 86 -14.19 -17.68 5.85
C SER A 86 -14.87 -16.64 4.94
N SER A 87 -14.52 -16.58 3.66
CA SER A 87 -15.09 -15.62 2.72
C SER A 87 -16.57 -15.92 2.46
N PRO A 88 -17.47 -14.91 2.47
CA PRO A 88 -18.86 -15.10 2.08
C PRO A 88 -18.97 -15.66 0.65
N LYS A 89 -20.02 -16.44 0.39
CA LYS A 89 -20.27 -16.99 -0.95
C LYS A 89 -20.49 -15.84 -1.95
N GLY A 90 -19.84 -15.92 -3.11
CA GLY A 90 -19.86 -14.86 -4.12
C GLY A 90 -18.94 -13.65 -3.84
N LYS A 91 -18.29 -13.59 -2.67
CA LYS A 91 -17.36 -12.52 -2.26
C LYS A 91 -16.03 -13.10 -1.76
N PRO A 92 -15.12 -13.52 -2.66
CA PRO A 92 -13.82 -14.02 -2.26
C PRO A 92 -12.98 -12.90 -1.62
N SER A 93 -12.26 -13.22 -0.55
CA SER A 93 -11.31 -12.33 0.12
C SER A 93 -9.94 -13.00 0.21
N TYR A 94 -8.89 -12.19 0.09
CA TYR A 94 -7.50 -12.61 0.19
C TYR A 94 -6.76 -11.82 1.25
N GLU A 95 -5.92 -12.51 2.01
CA GLU A 95 -5.01 -11.93 2.97
C GLU A 95 -3.62 -11.77 2.34
N LEU A 96 -3.11 -10.55 2.36
CA LEU A 96 -1.78 -10.18 1.93
C LEU A 96 -0.91 -9.91 3.16
N VAL A 97 0.12 -10.72 3.36
CA VAL A 97 1.13 -10.53 4.42
C VAL A 97 2.39 -9.96 3.81
N VAL A 98 2.91 -8.86 4.37
CA VAL A 98 4.09 -8.14 3.85
C VAL A 98 5.26 -8.22 4.83
N ASN A 99 6.23 -9.06 4.55
CA ASN A 99 7.47 -9.14 5.32
C ASN A 99 8.51 -8.16 4.79
N SER A 100 8.72 -7.04 5.50
CA SER A 100 9.69 -6.02 5.10
C SER A 100 10.33 -5.29 6.28
N LEU A 101 11.60 -4.91 6.12
CA LEU A 101 12.34 -4.05 7.07
C LEU A 101 12.05 -2.56 6.85
N ILE A 102 11.79 -2.18 5.59
CA ILE A 102 11.50 -0.80 5.20
C ILE A 102 9.97 -0.66 5.14
N PRO A 103 9.39 0.44 5.66
CA PRO A 103 7.95 0.63 5.66
C PRO A 103 7.34 0.60 4.26
N VAL A 104 6.14 0.04 4.18
CA VAL A 104 5.31 0.07 2.98
C VAL A 104 4.96 1.53 2.64
N SER A 105 5.05 1.86 1.37
CA SER A 105 4.66 3.16 0.83
C SER A 105 3.34 3.11 0.09
N ARG A 106 3.08 2.03 -0.65
CA ARG A 106 1.87 1.86 -1.47
C ARG A 106 1.62 0.38 -1.72
N ILE A 107 0.34 0.01 -1.73
CA ILE A 107 -0.11 -1.29 -2.23
C ILE A 107 -1.13 -1.02 -3.34
N THR A 108 -1.03 -1.79 -4.42
CA THR A 108 -2.00 -1.76 -5.53
C THR A 108 -2.39 -3.17 -5.88
N ALA A 109 -3.69 -3.44 -5.92
CA ALA A 109 -4.23 -4.68 -6.45
C ALA A 109 -5.03 -4.37 -7.73
N THR A 110 -4.92 -5.26 -8.71
CA THR A 110 -5.73 -5.21 -9.94
C THR A 110 -6.17 -6.59 -10.36
N VAL A 111 -7.40 -6.75 -10.83
CA VAL A 111 -7.89 -7.95 -11.53
C VAL A 111 -8.05 -7.61 -13.00
N ASP A 112 -7.30 -8.29 -13.88
CA ASP A 112 -7.28 -8.06 -15.33
C ASP A 112 -7.12 -6.57 -15.71
N GLY A 113 -6.36 -5.82 -14.91
CA GLY A 113 -6.09 -4.38 -15.08
C GLY A 113 -7.07 -3.44 -14.38
N ASN A 114 -8.19 -3.93 -13.85
CA ASN A 114 -9.14 -3.12 -13.06
C ASN A 114 -8.72 -3.04 -11.60
N HIS A 115 -8.75 -1.85 -11.01
CA HIS A 115 -8.35 -1.64 -9.63
C HIS A 115 -9.27 -2.35 -8.63
N VAL A 116 -8.66 -3.00 -7.64
CA VAL A 116 -9.33 -3.64 -6.51
C VAL A 116 -8.93 -2.91 -5.22
N PRO A 117 -9.88 -2.61 -4.32
CA PRO A 117 -9.57 -1.98 -3.04
C PRO A 117 -8.72 -2.90 -2.17
N VAL A 118 -7.84 -2.28 -1.37
CA VAL A 118 -6.98 -2.96 -0.40
C VAL A 118 -7.14 -2.28 0.94
N TYR A 119 -7.43 -3.06 1.98
CA TYR A 119 -7.68 -2.57 3.34
C TYR A 119 -6.59 -3.06 4.28
N GLU A 120 -6.09 -2.20 5.15
CA GLU A 120 -5.17 -2.59 6.23
C GLU A 120 -6.00 -3.19 7.38
N VAL A 121 -5.73 -4.46 7.71
CA VAL A 121 -6.47 -5.21 8.75
C VAL A 121 -5.60 -5.53 9.97
N GLY A 122 -4.27 -5.36 9.85
CA GLY A 122 -3.32 -5.57 10.93
C GLY A 122 -1.92 -5.07 10.58
N ASP A 123 -0.96 -5.25 11.48
CA ASP A 123 0.44 -4.84 11.22
C ASP A 123 1.02 -5.64 10.06
N LYS A 124 1.29 -4.95 8.94
CA LYS A 124 1.77 -5.54 7.68
C LYS A 124 0.85 -6.62 7.09
N THR A 125 -0.43 -6.61 7.47
CA THR A 125 -1.45 -7.52 6.96
C THR A 125 -2.57 -6.70 6.33
N TYR A 126 -2.94 -7.07 5.11
CA TYR A 126 -3.93 -6.37 4.30
C TYR A 126 -4.96 -7.35 3.75
N SER A 127 -6.20 -6.91 3.60
CA SER A 127 -7.27 -7.63 2.93
C SER A 127 -7.49 -7.07 1.53
N VAL A 128 -7.66 -7.96 0.56
CA VAL A 128 -7.96 -7.65 -0.84
C VAL A 128 -9.24 -8.37 -1.21
N GLU A 129 -10.25 -7.61 -1.62
CA GLU A 129 -11.61 -8.09 -1.90
C GLU A 129 -11.95 -7.87 -3.39
N PRO A 130 -11.57 -8.80 -4.28
CA PRO A 130 -11.87 -8.69 -5.70
C PRO A 130 -13.37 -8.85 -5.99
N VAL A 131 -13.89 -7.97 -6.87
CA VAL A 131 -15.30 -7.96 -7.30
C VAL A 131 -15.55 -8.72 -8.59
N SER A 132 -14.50 -9.27 -9.21
CA SER A 132 -14.58 -10.01 -10.47
C SER A 132 -13.59 -11.16 -10.48
N ASN A 133 -13.92 -12.21 -11.23
CA ASN A 133 -13.00 -13.30 -11.51
C ASN A 133 -11.93 -12.86 -12.52
N GLY A 134 -10.76 -13.49 -12.48
CA GLY A 134 -9.65 -13.17 -13.39
C GLY A 134 -8.29 -13.25 -12.72
N THR A 135 -7.25 -12.73 -13.40
CA THR A 135 -5.90 -12.73 -12.84
C THR A 135 -5.71 -11.51 -11.95
N MET A 136 -5.67 -11.73 -10.64
CA MET A 136 -5.31 -10.68 -9.68
C MET A 136 -3.80 -10.53 -9.62
N THR A 137 -3.31 -9.29 -9.69
CA THR A 137 -1.91 -8.93 -9.45
C THR A 137 -1.86 -7.92 -8.33
N VAL A 138 -1.13 -8.26 -7.28
CA VAL A 138 -0.88 -7.38 -6.13
C VAL A 138 0.56 -6.91 -6.20
N THR A 139 0.78 -5.60 -6.08
CA THR A 139 2.10 -4.99 -6.07
C THR A 139 2.28 -4.17 -4.80
N VAL A 140 3.33 -4.48 -4.05
CA VAL A 140 3.70 -3.79 -2.82
C VAL A 140 4.96 -2.98 -3.09
N THR A 141 4.89 -1.66 -2.85
CA THR A 141 6.02 -0.74 -3.01
C THR A 141 6.44 -0.19 -1.65
N LEU A 142 7.73 -0.28 -1.34
CA LEU A 142 8.33 0.24 -0.11
C LEU A 142 8.78 1.70 -0.26
N LYS A 143 9.10 2.36 0.85
CA LYS A 143 9.59 3.76 0.84
C LYS A 143 10.92 3.97 0.10
N ASN A 144 11.75 2.93 -0.03
CA ASN A 144 12.96 2.95 -0.87
C ASN A 144 12.67 2.71 -2.37
N ARG A 145 11.39 2.67 -2.77
CA ARG A 145 10.90 2.42 -4.14
C ARG A 145 11.16 1.03 -4.68
N GLN A 146 11.68 0.10 -3.88
CA GLN A 146 11.69 -1.30 -4.23
C GLN A 146 10.28 -1.87 -4.12
N PHE A 147 9.98 -2.86 -4.94
CA PHE A 147 8.67 -3.46 -4.99
C PHE A 147 8.76 -4.98 -5.19
N ALA A 148 7.69 -5.67 -4.81
CA ALA A 148 7.44 -7.05 -5.17
C ALA A 148 6.00 -7.17 -5.69
N SER A 149 5.78 -8.12 -6.58
CA SER A 149 4.46 -8.39 -7.16
C SER A 149 4.18 -9.89 -7.13
N GLU A 150 2.94 -10.23 -6.83
CA GLU A 150 2.44 -11.60 -6.82
C GLU A 150 1.12 -11.63 -7.59
N SER A 151 0.92 -12.71 -8.35
CA SER A 151 -0.28 -12.89 -9.16
C SER A 151 -0.91 -14.25 -8.89
N LEU A 152 -2.23 -14.26 -8.75
CA LEU A 152 -3.01 -15.48 -8.60
C LEU A 152 -4.32 -15.38 -9.39
N ASN A 153 -4.96 -16.52 -9.61
CA ASN A 153 -6.26 -16.56 -10.25
C ASN A 153 -7.38 -16.44 -9.21
N VAL A 154 -8.24 -15.44 -9.37
CA VAL A 154 -9.43 -15.23 -8.54
C VAL A 154 -10.61 -15.98 -9.16
N THR A 155 -11.26 -16.77 -8.32
CA THR A 155 -12.50 -17.48 -8.66
C THR A 155 -13.51 -17.33 -7.54
N GLY A 156 -14.80 -17.36 -7.87
CA GLY A 156 -15.90 -17.34 -6.90
C GLY A 156 -16.44 -15.95 -6.59
N ALA A 157 -16.00 -14.91 -7.30
CA ALA A 157 -16.68 -13.63 -7.32
C ALA A 157 -17.95 -13.76 -8.17
N ASP A 158 -19.09 -13.43 -7.58
CA ASP A 158 -20.38 -13.44 -8.25
C ASP A 158 -20.64 -12.08 -8.91
N THR A 159 -20.87 -12.13 -10.22
CA THR A 159 -21.11 -10.95 -11.07
C THR A 159 -22.43 -11.06 -11.82
N SER A 160 -23.19 -12.13 -11.59
CA SER A 160 -24.47 -12.38 -12.25
C SER A 160 -25.60 -11.83 -11.40
N SER A 161 -26.60 -11.23 -12.05
CA SER A 161 -27.85 -10.94 -11.36
C SER A 161 -28.69 -12.22 -11.23
N PRO A 162 -29.61 -12.28 -10.24
CA PRO A 162 -30.59 -13.36 -10.15
C PRO A 162 -31.36 -13.58 -11.46
N ILE A 163 -31.94 -14.76 -11.62
CA ILE A 163 -32.78 -15.10 -12.77
C ILE A 163 -34.17 -15.54 -12.33
N VAL A 164 -35.19 -15.23 -13.14
CA VAL A 164 -36.52 -15.84 -13.00
C VAL A 164 -36.52 -17.17 -13.75
N LEU A 165 -36.85 -18.25 -13.04
CA LEU A 165 -36.99 -19.60 -13.60
C LEU A 165 -38.37 -19.79 -14.24
N SER A 166 -39.41 -19.35 -13.54
CA SER A 166 -40.79 -19.42 -14.02
C SER A 166 -41.67 -18.44 -13.26
N ASP A 167 -42.78 -18.08 -13.88
CA ASP A 167 -43.87 -17.35 -13.25
C ASP A 167 -45.14 -18.20 -13.22
N ARG A 168 -45.99 -17.95 -12.22
CA ARG A 168 -47.31 -18.58 -12.11
C ARG A 168 -48.31 -17.58 -11.54
N MET A 169 -49.49 -17.54 -12.14
CA MET A 169 -50.62 -16.79 -11.60
C MET A 169 -51.60 -17.74 -10.91
N GLU A 170 -52.00 -17.43 -9.69
CA GLU A 170 -53.02 -18.16 -8.94
C GLU A 170 -54.01 -17.17 -8.33
N GLY A 171 -55.18 -17.05 -8.95
CA GLY A 171 -56.15 -15.99 -8.61
C GLY A 171 -55.57 -14.62 -8.90
N ASP A 172 -55.50 -13.78 -7.88
CA ASP A 172 -54.99 -12.40 -7.95
C ASP A 172 -53.53 -12.30 -7.47
N LEU A 173 -52.81 -13.42 -7.40
CA LEU A 173 -51.42 -13.48 -6.94
C LEU A 173 -50.50 -13.94 -8.07
N VAL A 174 -49.38 -13.25 -8.22
CA VAL A 174 -48.30 -13.54 -9.16
C VAL A 174 -47.11 -14.10 -8.38
N TYR A 175 -46.80 -15.37 -8.62
CA TYR A 175 -45.65 -16.07 -8.08
C TYR A 175 -44.49 -15.96 -9.07
N LEU A 176 -43.34 -15.49 -8.60
CA LEU A 176 -42.09 -15.47 -9.37
C LEU A 176 -41.11 -16.42 -8.69
N TYR A 177 -40.71 -17.48 -9.40
CA TYR A 177 -39.69 -18.41 -8.94
C TYR A 177 -38.33 -17.91 -9.39
N ILE A 178 -37.42 -17.66 -8.44
CA ILE A 178 -36.16 -16.96 -8.68
C ILE A 178 -35.01 -17.88 -8.29
N SER A 179 -33.89 -17.78 -8.98
CA SER A 179 -32.67 -18.49 -8.60
C SER A 179 -31.45 -17.60 -8.74
N ASP A 180 -30.54 -17.72 -7.79
CA ASP A 180 -29.17 -17.27 -7.93
C ASP A 180 -28.23 -18.34 -7.35
N PRO A 181 -27.49 -19.07 -8.20
CA PRO A 181 -26.71 -20.22 -7.75
C PRO A 181 -25.41 -19.83 -7.05
N ASP A 182 -24.91 -18.61 -7.26
CA ASP A 182 -23.59 -18.17 -6.83
C ASP A 182 -23.64 -17.53 -5.45
N SER A 183 -24.32 -16.41 -5.26
CA SER A 183 -24.46 -15.77 -3.94
C SER A 183 -25.79 -16.05 -3.23
N GLY A 184 -26.83 -16.37 -3.99
CA GLY A 184 -28.20 -16.52 -3.50
C GLY A 184 -28.97 -15.20 -3.53
N VAL A 185 -30.29 -15.32 -3.60
CA VAL A 185 -31.21 -14.17 -3.66
C VAL A 185 -31.33 -13.51 -2.28
N ASP A 186 -31.37 -12.18 -2.25
CA ASP A 186 -31.75 -11.39 -1.08
C ASP A 186 -33.24 -11.09 -1.12
N TYR A 187 -34.05 -11.97 -0.51
CA TYR A 187 -35.51 -11.85 -0.52
C TYR A 187 -36.03 -10.67 0.30
N GLU A 188 -35.34 -10.30 1.39
CA GLU A 188 -35.70 -9.14 2.21
C GLU A 188 -35.49 -7.82 1.45
N GLY A 189 -34.52 -7.78 0.52
CA GLY A 189 -34.24 -6.63 -0.33
C GLY A 189 -35.13 -6.48 -1.57
N ILE A 190 -36.04 -7.43 -1.84
CA ILE A 190 -36.92 -7.36 -3.03
C ILE A 190 -37.89 -6.18 -2.88
N SER A 191 -37.94 -5.33 -3.90
CA SER A 191 -38.83 -4.17 -3.93
C SER A 191 -39.50 -4.02 -5.30
N ALA A 192 -40.66 -3.38 -5.32
CA ALA A 192 -41.34 -3.01 -6.55
C ALA A 192 -41.79 -1.55 -6.52
N ILE A 193 -41.82 -0.91 -7.68
CA ILE A 193 -42.28 0.48 -7.84
C ILE A 193 -43.28 0.52 -8.99
N ASP A 194 -44.47 1.06 -8.74
CA ASP A 194 -45.46 1.27 -9.80
C ASP A 194 -45.07 2.42 -10.75
N ILE A 195 -45.84 2.57 -11.82
CA ILE A 195 -45.59 3.63 -12.81
C ILE A 195 -45.73 5.06 -12.26
N ASP A 196 -46.41 5.23 -11.12
CA ASP A 196 -46.57 6.53 -10.46
C ASP A 196 -45.43 6.82 -9.45
N GLY A 197 -44.49 5.89 -9.29
CA GLY A 197 -43.36 6.01 -8.37
C GLY A 197 -43.69 5.59 -6.94
N LYS A 198 -44.82 4.92 -6.70
CA LYS A 198 -45.18 4.38 -5.39
C LYS A 198 -44.52 3.02 -5.18
N GLU A 199 -43.89 2.86 -4.03
CA GLU A 199 -43.29 1.59 -3.62
C GLU A 199 -44.38 0.58 -3.23
N ILE A 200 -44.25 -0.63 -3.75
CA ILE A 200 -45.12 -1.79 -3.54
C ILE A 200 -44.25 -2.89 -2.94
N GLN A 201 -44.66 -3.36 -1.76
CA GLN A 201 -44.00 -4.46 -1.08
C GLN A 201 -44.51 -5.80 -1.61
N PRO A 202 -43.68 -6.86 -1.64
CA PRO A 202 -44.15 -8.21 -1.90
C PRO A 202 -45.25 -8.63 -0.90
N ALA A 203 -46.23 -9.41 -1.37
CA ALA A 203 -47.27 -9.98 -0.51
C ALA A 203 -46.68 -11.03 0.44
N SER A 204 -45.77 -11.86 -0.07
CA SER A 204 -44.99 -12.84 0.70
C SER A 204 -43.80 -13.34 -0.11
N TYR A 205 -42.88 -14.05 0.54
CA TYR A 205 -41.82 -14.80 -0.12
C TYR A 205 -41.49 -16.07 0.68
N ASP A 206 -40.90 -17.05 0.00
CA ASP A 206 -40.40 -18.29 0.60
C ASP A 206 -39.01 -18.60 0.05
N GLU A 207 -38.00 -18.47 0.91
CA GLU A 207 -36.60 -18.73 0.55
C GLU A 207 -36.31 -20.22 0.31
N SER A 208 -37.09 -21.12 0.93
CA SER A 208 -36.88 -22.56 0.82
C SER A 208 -37.40 -23.12 -0.50
N GLU A 209 -38.54 -22.60 -0.95
CA GLU A 209 -39.19 -22.95 -2.21
C GLU A 209 -38.81 -22.00 -3.37
N ASN A 210 -37.98 -20.99 -3.06
CA ASN A 210 -37.41 -20.02 -3.99
C ASN A 210 -38.42 -19.19 -4.80
N TYR A 211 -39.42 -18.61 -4.13
CA TYR A 211 -40.38 -17.73 -4.80
C TYR A 211 -40.71 -16.46 -4.01
N VAL A 212 -41.12 -15.43 -4.75
CA VAL A 212 -41.73 -14.20 -4.22
C VAL A 212 -43.11 -14.02 -4.83
N VAL A 213 -44.04 -13.45 -4.06
CA VAL A 213 -45.43 -13.26 -4.45
C VAL A 213 -45.76 -11.77 -4.45
N PHE A 214 -46.34 -11.30 -5.55
CA PHE A 214 -46.94 -9.98 -5.65
C PHE A 214 -48.45 -10.11 -5.88
N GLU A 215 -49.21 -9.16 -5.35
CA GLU A 215 -50.60 -8.99 -5.77
C GLU A 215 -50.64 -8.59 -7.25
N HIS A 216 -51.67 -9.03 -7.97
CA HIS A 216 -51.83 -8.71 -9.37
C HIS A 216 -51.91 -7.19 -9.52
N PRO A 217 -51.01 -6.58 -10.30
CA PRO A 217 -50.99 -5.14 -10.39
C PRO A 217 -52.19 -4.58 -11.16
N GLU A 218 -52.76 -3.48 -10.67
CA GLU A 218 -53.64 -2.64 -11.50
C GLU A 218 -52.86 -1.84 -12.56
N LYS A 219 -51.56 -1.61 -12.33
CA LYS A 219 -50.64 -0.85 -13.20
C LYS A 219 -49.27 -1.52 -13.27
N SER A 220 -48.58 -1.42 -14.40
CA SER A 220 -47.27 -2.04 -14.58
C SER A 220 -46.29 -1.73 -13.43
N LEU A 221 -45.57 -2.76 -12.97
CA LEU A 221 -44.62 -2.68 -11.86
C LEU A 221 -43.18 -2.85 -12.38
N ASN A 222 -42.27 -2.04 -11.86
CA ASN A 222 -40.83 -2.27 -11.94
C ASN A 222 -40.40 -3.03 -10.70
N ILE A 223 -39.92 -4.26 -10.85
CA ILE A 223 -39.52 -5.13 -9.74
C ILE A 223 -37.99 -5.24 -9.73
N TYR A 224 -37.39 -5.04 -8.56
CA TYR A 224 -35.96 -5.12 -8.30
C TYR A 224 -35.69 -6.28 -7.35
N ILE A 225 -34.90 -7.25 -7.80
CA ILE A 225 -34.57 -8.46 -7.06
C ILE A 225 -33.05 -8.49 -6.87
N PRO A 226 -32.54 -8.10 -5.70
CA PRO A 226 -31.12 -8.17 -5.40
C PRO A 226 -30.68 -9.60 -5.05
N ASP A 227 -29.42 -9.90 -5.31
CA ASP A 227 -28.70 -11.01 -4.70
C ASP A 227 -27.99 -10.58 -3.39
N LYS A 228 -27.31 -11.51 -2.73
CA LYS A 228 -26.59 -11.24 -1.47
C LYS A 228 -25.27 -10.47 -1.67
N VAL A 229 -24.84 -10.24 -2.91
CA VAL A 229 -23.61 -9.53 -3.22
C VAL A 229 -23.81 -8.13 -3.80
N GLY A 230 -25.04 -7.78 -4.19
CA GLY A 230 -25.47 -6.48 -4.70
C GLY A 230 -25.84 -6.47 -6.18
N ASN A 231 -25.73 -7.57 -6.92
CA ASN A 231 -26.25 -7.61 -8.30
C ASN A 231 -27.79 -7.63 -8.24
N THR A 232 -28.45 -6.89 -9.13
CA THR A 232 -29.91 -6.72 -9.08
C THR A 232 -30.54 -7.05 -10.41
N LEU A 233 -31.47 -8.00 -10.40
CA LEU A 233 -32.35 -8.26 -11.53
C LEU A 233 -33.46 -7.21 -11.54
N HIS A 234 -33.63 -6.53 -12.68
CA HIS A 234 -34.75 -5.60 -12.92
C HIS A 234 -35.75 -6.23 -13.89
N LEU A 235 -37.00 -6.33 -13.45
CA LEU A 235 -38.12 -6.86 -14.23
C LEU A 235 -39.21 -5.81 -14.39
N ILE A 236 -40.01 -5.97 -15.45
CA ILE A 236 -41.22 -5.20 -15.66
C ILE A 236 -42.39 -6.18 -15.74
N LEU A 237 -43.30 -6.10 -14.78
CA LEU A 237 -44.56 -6.84 -14.81
C LEU A 237 -45.62 -5.94 -15.46
N THR A 238 -46.12 -6.32 -16.63
CA THR A 238 -47.13 -5.55 -17.36
C THR A 238 -48.51 -6.16 -17.21
N VAL A 239 -49.51 -5.30 -17.02
CA VAL A 239 -50.91 -5.70 -17.07
C VAL A 239 -51.30 -5.90 -18.54
N LYS A 240 -51.84 -7.07 -18.87
CA LYS A 240 -52.29 -7.35 -20.22
C LYS A 240 -53.73 -6.87 -20.36
N GLU A 241 -53.95 -5.87 -21.21
CA GLU A 241 -55.27 -5.38 -21.61
C GLU A 241 -56.13 -6.49 -22.26
#